data_AF-A0A842YJB0-F1
#
_entry.id   AF-A0A842YJB0-F1
#
_cell.length_a   1.000
_cell.length_b   1.000
_cell.length_c   1.000
_cell.angle_alpha   90.00
_cell.angle_beta   90.00
_cell.angle_gamma   90.00
#
_symmetry.space_group_name_H-M   'P 1'
#
loop_
_entity.id
_entity.type
_entity.pdbx_description
1 polymer ?
#
loop_
_entity_poly.entity_id
_entity_poly.type
_entity_poly.pdbx_seq_one_letter_code
_entity_poly.pdbx_strand_id
1 'polypeptide(L)' 'MITVAGGIIQKDDKILIAQRHRDDTHGLKWEFPGGTL' A
#
# COMPACT_ATOMS: atom_id res chain seq x y z
N MET A 1 -13.19 9.37 12.65
CA MET A 1 -13.21 8.96 11.22
C MET A 1 -11.84 9.28 10.68
N ILE A 2 -11.14 8.31 10.10
CA ILE A 2 -9.80 8.50 9.54
C ILE A 2 -9.94 8.39 8.03
N THR A 3 -9.41 9.37 7.30
CA THR A 3 -9.36 9.32 5.85
C THR A 3 -7.98 8.83 5.43
N VAL A 4 -7.94 7.89 4.49
CA VAL A 4 -6.69 7.37 3.94
C VAL A 4 -6.72 7.48 2.43
N ALA A 5 -5.57 7.81 1.84
CA ALA A 5 -5.36 7.79 0.40
C ALA A 5 -4.45 6.61 0.04
N GLY A 6 -4.90 5.79 -0.91
CA GLY A 6 -4.10 4.74 -1.54
C GLY A 6 -3.82 5.10 -3.01
N GLY A 7 -2.57 4.94 -3.44
CA GLY A 7 -2.14 5.24 -4.80
C GLY A 7 -2.04 3.97 -5.64
N ILE A 8 -2.63 4.01 -6.83
CA ILE A 8 -2.36 3.04 -7.89
C ILE A 8 -1.29 3.65 -8.79
N ILE A 9 -0.08 3.11 -8.72
CA ILE A 9 1.06 3.57 -9.52
C ILE A 9 1.32 2.51 -10.59
N GLN A 10 1.08 2.89 -11.85
CA GLN A 10 1.33 2.03 -13.00
C GLN A 10 2.60 2.48 -13.73
N LYS A 11 3.44 1.52 -14.11
CA LYS A 11 4.58 1.74 -15.00
C LYS A 11 4.65 0.57 -15.97
N ASP A 12 4.64 0.88 -17.26
CA ASP A 12 4.43 -0.10 -18.32
C ASP A 12 3.15 -0.91 -18.03
N ASP A 13 3.16 -2.23 -18.21
CA ASP A 13 2.05 -3.13 -17.88
C ASP A 13 2.10 -3.67 -16.44
N LYS A 14 2.74 -2.94 -15.52
CA LYS A 14 2.91 -3.36 -14.11
C LYS A 14 2.34 -2.34 -13.14
N ILE A 15 1.84 -2.84 -12.02
CA ILE A 15 1.35 -2.04 -10.89
C ILE A 15 2.31 -2.19 -9.72
N LEU A 16 2.68 -1.08 -9.09
CA LEU A 16 3.47 -1.10 -7.86
C LEU A 16 2.61 -1.58 -6.69
N ILE A 17 3.11 -2.59 -6.00
CA ILE A 17 2.52 -3.12 -4.78
C ILE A 17 3.63 -3.23 -3.73
N ALA A 18 3.36 -2.75 -2.51
CA ALA A 18 4.32 -2.74 -1.41
C ALA A 18 4.06 -3.94 -0.48
N GLN A 19 5.12 -4.48 0.12
CA GLN A 19 4.96 -5.45 1.20
C GLN A 19 4.89 -4.69 2.54
N ARG A 20 3.85 -5.01 3.33
CA ARG A 20 3.69 -4.46 4.67
C ARG A 20 4.85 -4.88 5.58
N HIS A 21 5.22 -3.97 6.48
CA HIS A 21 6.26 -4.26 7.47
C HIS A 21 5.91 -5.52 8.27
N ARG A 22 6.91 -6.32 8.63
CA ARG A 22 6.70 -7.62 9.29
C ARG A 22 5.96 -7.51 10.62
N ASP A 23 6.19 -6.40 11.32
CA ASP A 23 5.69 -6.14 12.67
C ASP A 23 4.34 -5.38 12.68
N ASP A 24 3.76 -5.13 11.50
CA ASP A 24 2.44 -4.49 11.37
C ASP A 24 1.29 -5.47 11.58
N THR A 25 0.10 -4.92 11.85
CA THR A 25 -1.15 -5.66 11.66
C THR A 25 -1.24 -6.13 10.20
N HIS A 26 -1.43 -7.43 9.99
CA HIS A 26 -1.34 -8.08 8.67
C HIS A 26 0.04 -7.94 7.99
N GLY A 27 1.12 -8.02 8.77
CA GLY A 27 2.48 -7.98 8.25
C GLY A 27 2.76 -9.00 7.14
N LEU A 28 3.73 -8.66 6.30
CA LEU A 28 4.18 -9.42 5.12
C LEU A 28 3.15 -9.58 3.99
N LYS A 29 1.88 -9.18 4.19
CA LYS A 29 0.89 -9.07 3.11
C LYS A 29 1.21 -7.89 2.21
N TRP A 30 0.53 -7.84 1.08
CA TRP A 30 0.69 -6.79 0.08
C TRP A 30 -0.32 -5.67 0.27
N GLU A 31 0.06 -4.46 -0.11
CA GLU A 31 -0.80 -3.27 -0.11
C GLU A 31 -0.48 -2.30 -1.25
N PHE A 32 -1.43 -1.42 -1.56
CA PHE A 32 -1.13 -0.23 -2.37
C PHE A 32 -0.46 0.83 -1.51
N PRO A 33 0.60 1.49 -2.00
CA PRO A 33 1.28 2.54 -1.26
C PRO A 33 0.33 3.71 -1.00
N GLY A 34 0.42 4.32 0.17
CA GLY A 34 -0.53 5.35 0.58
C GLY A 34 -0.23 5.92 1.95
N GLY A 35 -1.21 6.60 2.53
CA GLY A 35 -1.09 7.22 3.85
C GLY A 35 -2.40 7.76 4.40
N THR A 36 -2.40 8.06 5.69
CA THR A 36 -3.50 8.80 6.35
C THR A 36 -3.44 10.27 5.95
N LEU A 37 -4.59 10.89 5.71
CA LEU A 37 -4.75 12.33 5.45
C LEU A 37 -4.92 13.12 6.76
#